data_AF-A0AAV6CCN8-F1
#
_entry.id   AF-A0AAV6CCN8-F1
#
_cell.length_a   1.000
_cell.length_b   1.000
_cell.length_c   1.000
_cell.angle_alpha   90.00
_cell.angle_beta   90.00
_cell.angle_gamma   90.00
#
_symmetry.space_group_name_H-M   'P 1'
#
loop_
_entity.id
_entity.type
_entity.pdbx_description
1 polymer ?
#
loop_
_entity_poly.entity_id
_entity_poly.type
_entity_poly.pdbx_seq_one_letter_code
_entity_poly.pdbx_strand_id
1 'polypeptide(L)'
;MGTGHLVRLRTAFFLALTLVSLGFFKAQAQSNLPTGDVNFVATWNETSNADVTFSGIGSGFDVENKTYLSWCIDMNKDLPMNTGLVGKLLAWKNVAFSSWPQVLHILNHKQGGRADVQLAIWFFTDGNAYLTDAASAMVNAANAAGSTYTPPAGGVGVVVVAQNNTTYQDLIVEVPAPGNEECPPVIKVPSGTVTYTATWNETSNNDITFSGIPAGFDVQNKTYLGWCIEMNKEAKLNTALSGTLQSYTSVNFAYWGQINHILNNKIGGRADVQLAIWYFTDNNNYLTANANAMVQAALAAGANFVPKVGQVAAVVLIQGDATVQNQIIEVPVTNTECPPTGGGTGGGVTTPPAGNPPPTTYTANPLTIGYWKNHQAHLQNLLTAGGAINLGDRTITTVEQALAVFKSASAKDARDMLRAQLLGTILNLRNGSDPFEAGADIRPTVSASIQFLATHNTPVDGKHKDRAQAIALKDKLDAYNNAGH
;
A
#
# COMPACT_ATOMS: atom_id res chain seq x y z
N MET A 1 -4.17 12.94 81.44
CA MET A 1 -3.55 13.96 80.56
C MET A 1 -2.18 13.43 80.15
N GLY A 2 -1.87 13.41 78.85
CA GLY A 2 -0.53 13.04 78.36
C GLY A 2 -0.51 11.81 77.44
N THR A 3 -0.98 11.99 76.21
CA THR A 3 -0.77 11.12 75.05
C THR A 3 0.71 11.06 74.66
N GLY A 4 1.24 9.86 74.40
CA GLY A 4 2.58 9.66 73.85
C GLY A 4 2.65 8.38 73.02
N HIS A 5 2.10 8.41 71.81
CA HIS A 5 2.26 7.33 70.83
C HIS A 5 3.64 7.43 70.17
N LEU A 6 4.55 6.52 70.53
CA LEU A 6 5.77 6.24 69.78
C LEU A 6 5.45 5.25 68.66
N VAL A 7 5.32 5.75 67.42
CA VAL A 7 5.25 4.92 66.21
C VAL A 7 6.68 4.63 65.76
N ARG A 8 7.06 3.35 65.75
CA ARG A 8 8.29 2.85 65.13
C ARG A 8 8.19 3.00 63.61
N LEU A 9 8.90 3.96 63.03
CA LEU A 9 9.10 4.05 61.58
C LEU A 9 10.17 3.02 61.17
N ARG A 10 9.76 2.02 60.37
CA ARG A 10 10.67 1.10 59.69
C ARG A 10 11.26 1.81 58.47
N THR A 11 12.58 1.95 58.44
CA THR A 11 13.36 2.37 57.28
C THR A 11 13.27 1.29 56.20
N ALA A 12 12.41 1.49 55.19
CA ALA A 12 12.42 0.71 53.96
C ALA A 12 13.21 1.49 52.90
N PHE A 13 14.39 0.97 52.59
CA PHE A 13 15.26 1.43 51.51
C PHE A 13 14.57 1.13 50.17
N PHE A 14 13.95 2.13 49.55
CA PHE A 14 13.52 2.05 48.15
C PHE A 14 14.70 2.47 47.27
N LEU A 15 15.46 1.48 46.81
CA LEU A 15 16.43 1.65 45.73
C LEU A 15 15.61 1.67 44.42
N ALA A 16 15.27 2.87 43.95
CA ALA A 16 14.69 3.04 42.62
C ALA A 16 15.77 2.69 41.57
N LEU A 17 15.70 1.47 41.04
CA LEU A 17 16.47 1.04 39.90
C LEU A 17 15.93 1.76 38.66
N THR A 18 16.50 2.92 38.34
CA THR A 18 16.26 3.58 37.05
C THR A 18 16.86 2.70 35.96
N LEU A 19 16.07 1.77 35.42
CA LEU A 19 16.38 1.16 34.13
C LEU A 19 16.35 2.29 33.10
N VAL A 20 17.53 2.80 32.75
CA VAL A 20 17.74 3.52 31.51
C VAL A 20 17.51 2.48 30.42
N SER A 21 16.30 2.46 29.87
CA SER A 21 16.03 1.82 28.59
C SER A 21 16.91 2.54 27.57
N LEU A 22 18.09 1.99 27.30
CA LEU A 22 18.85 2.28 26.09
C LEU A 22 18.02 1.73 24.93
N GLY A 23 16.97 2.48 24.57
CA GLY A 23 16.27 2.28 23.32
C GLY A 23 17.31 2.40 22.22
N PHE A 24 17.63 1.29 21.58
CA PHE A 24 18.41 1.28 20.37
C PHE A 24 17.66 2.12 19.34
N PHE A 25 18.06 3.38 19.19
CA PHE A 25 17.66 4.18 18.05
C PHE A 25 18.22 3.48 16.82
N LYS A 26 17.39 2.71 16.11
CA LYS A 26 17.73 2.23 14.77
C LYS A 26 18.05 3.48 13.95
N ALA A 27 19.30 3.59 13.51
CA ALA A 27 19.69 4.64 12.58
C ALA A 27 18.81 4.46 11.33
N GLN A 28 17.91 5.42 11.11
CA GLN A 28 17.12 5.48 9.89
C GLN A 28 18.08 5.55 8.70
N ALA A 29 17.79 4.81 7.62
CA ALA A 29 18.62 4.80 6.42
C ALA A 29 18.87 6.24 5.97
N GLN A 30 20.14 6.59 5.79
CA GLN A 30 20.53 7.90 5.28
C GLN A 30 20.15 7.97 3.81
N SER A 31 19.47 9.05 3.40
CA SER A 31 19.08 9.25 2.00
C SER A 31 20.30 9.25 1.08
N ASN A 32 20.25 8.52 -0.02
CA ASN A 32 21.24 8.54 -1.08
C ASN A 32 20.99 9.76 -1.99
N LEU A 33 21.62 10.88 -1.67
CA LEU A 33 21.46 12.14 -2.39
C LEU A 33 22.72 12.48 -3.19
N PRO A 34 22.60 13.14 -4.36
CA PRO A 34 23.76 13.62 -5.10
C PRO A 34 24.54 14.63 -4.25
N THR A 35 25.87 14.53 -4.28
CA THR A 35 26.76 15.42 -3.52
C THR A 35 27.06 16.74 -4.22
N GLY A 36 26.83 16.80 -5.54
CA GLY A 36 26.96 17.99 -6.36
C GLY A 36 25.67 18.82 -6.40
N ASP A 37 25.76 19.99 -7.01
CA ASP A 37 24.61 20.84 -7.25
C ASP A 37 23.64 20.18 -8.26
N VAL A 38 22.34 20.40 -8.06
CA VAL A 38 21.27 19.95 -8.95
C VAL A 38 20.57 21.14 -9.59
N ASN A 39 20.14 20.97 -10.84
CA ASN A 39 19.31 21.95 -11.53
C ASN A 39 17.85 21.66 -11.25
N PHE A 40 17.06 22.70 -11.00
CA PHE A 40 15.62 22.55 -10.82
C PHE A 40 14.84 23.77 -11.33
N VAL A 41 13.54 23.56 -11.59
CA VAL A 41 12.59 24.63 -11.91
C VAL A 41 11.40 24.49 -10.97
N ALA A 42 11.03 25.58 -10.30
CA ALA A 42 9.82 25.65 -9.49
C ALA A 42 8.66 26.26 -10.28
N THR A 43 7.49 25.63 -10.26
CA THR A 43 6.27 26.12 -10.92
C THR A 43 5.11 26.16 -9.92
N TRP A 44 4.22 27.14 -10.04
CA TRP A 44 3.06 27.25 -9.16
C TRP A 44 2.16 26.01 -9.25
N ASN A 45 1.71 25.52 -8.09
CA ASN A 45 0.76 24.41 -7.95
C ASN A 45 -0.36 24.81 -6.96
N GLU A 46 -1.57 24.30 -7.15
CA GLU A 46 -2.71 24.49 -6.23
C GLU A 46 -2.70 23.53 -5.03
N THR A 47 -1.98 22.41 -5.14
CA THR A 47 -1.92 21.33 -4.13
C THR A 47 -0.71 21.43 -3.18
N SER A 48 0.36 22.10 -3.62
CA SER A 48 1.58 22.41 -2.85
C SER A 48 2.03 23.83 -3.15
N ASN A 49 3.01 24.39 -2.45
CA ASN A 49 3.41 25.78 -2.73
C ASN A 49 4.08 25.92 -4.11
N ALA A 50 4.80 24.89 -4.54
CA ALA A 50 5.28 24.76 -5.91
C ALA A 50 5.55 23.30 -6.27
N ASP A 51 5.44 23.00 -7.55
CA ASP A 51 6.05 21.81 -8.15
C ASP A 51 7.52 22.09 -8.45
N VAL A 52 8.41 21.21 -8.02
CA VAL A 52 9.85 21.29 -8.31
C VAL A 52 10.22 20.17 -9.27
N THR A 53 10.67 20.54 -10.46
CA THR A 53 11.17 19.60 -11.47
C THR A 53 12.69 19.59 -11.48
N PHE A 54 13.31 18.46 -11.12
CA PHE A 54 14.77 18.31 -11.16
C PHE A 54 15.27 17.85 -12.52
N SER A 55 16.53 18.22 -12.82
CA SER A 55 17.25 17.75 -13.99
C SER A 55 18.74 17.57 -13.70
N GLY A 56 19.40 16.68 -14.46
CA GLY A 56 20.83 16.42 -14.35
C GLY A 56 21.25 15.50 -13.20
N ILE A 57 20.30 14.86 -12.50
CA ILE A 57 20.58 13.86 -11.46
C ILE A 57 20.87 12.50 -12.13
N GLY A 58 21.95 11.83 -11.73
CA GLY A 58 22.28 10.48 -12.21
C GLY A 58 21.29 9.42 -11.73
N SER A 59 21.36 8.20 -12.28
CA SER A 59 20.58 7.09 -11.75
C SER A 59 21.12 6.59 -10.41
N GLY A 60 20.24 6.00 -9.60
CA GLY A 60 20.60 5.36 -8.32
C GLY A 60 20.50 6.25 -7.09
N PHE A 61 20.12 7.52 -7.23
CA PHE A 61 19.80 8.41 -6.11
C PHE A 61 18.32 8.30 -5.72
N ASP A 62 17.99 8.67 -4.47
CA ASP A 62 16.61 8.67 -3.96
C ASP A 62 15.74 9.78 -4.59
N VAL A 63 16.38 10.76 -5.22
CA VAL A 63 15.76 11.83 -6.01
C VAL A 63 16.12 11.62 -7.47
N GLU A 64 15.14 11.74 -8.35
CA GLU A 64 15.22 11.48 -9.78
C GLU A 64 14.93 12.76 -10.59
N ASN A 65 15.18 12.71 -11.90
CA ASN A 65 14.82 13.78 -12.83
C ASN A 65 13.31 13.78 -13.12
N LYS A 66 12.51 14.19 -12.13
CA LYS A 66 11.05 14.31 -12.23
C LYS A 66 10.53 15.47 -11.38
N THR A 67 9.21 15.64 -11.41
CA THR A 67 8.49 16.66 -10.66
C THR A 67 8.05 16.13 -9.30
N TYR A 68 8.19 16.97 -8.27
CA TYR A 68 7.84 16.69 -6.88
C TYR A 68 7.06 17.85 -6.28
N LEU A 69 6.19 17.55 -5.30
CA LEU A 69 5.55 18.58 -4.49
C LEU A 69 6.58 19.25 -3.58
N SER A 70 6.46 20.56 -3.40
CA SER A 70 7.35 21.31 -2.52
C SER A 70 6.65 22.38 -1.69
N TRP A 71 7.31 22.71 -0.58
CA TRP A 71 6.85 23.69 0.40
C TRP A 71 7.98 24.64 0.73
N CYS A 72 7.58 25.83 1.12
CA CYS A 72 8.51 26.89 1.47
C CYS A 72 8.93 26.77 2.93
N ILE A 73 10.23 26.91 3.18
CA ILE A 73 10.79 26.88 4.54
C ILE A 73 10.65 28.25 5.20
N ASP A 74 10.96 29.32 4.44
CA ASP A 74 10.99 30.70 4.93
C ASP A 74 9.69 31.43 4.54
N MET A 75 9.08 32.19 5.44
CA MET A 75 7.86 32.95 5.11
C MET A 75 8.14 34.26 4.36
N ASN A 76 9.33 34.83 4.56
CA ASN A 76 9.67 36.19 4.14
C ASN A 76 10.63 36.24 2.94
N LYS A 77 10.83 35.12 2.25
CA LYS A 77 11.70 35.04 1.07
C LYS A 77 10.89 34.57 -0.13
N ASP A 78 11.23 35.12 -1.29
CA ASP A 78 10.58 34.74 -2.55
C ASP A 78 11.26 33.54 -3.20
N LEU A 79 10.48 32.76 -3.95
CA LEU A 79 10.97 31.72 -4.85
C LEU A 79 10.74 32.18 -6.29
N PRO A 80 11.78 32.36 -7.12
CA PRO A 80 11.62 32.66 -8.54
C PRO A 80 10.93 31.49 -9.25
N MET A 81 9.68 31.69 -9.65
CA MET A 81 8.92 30.69 -10.40
C MET A 81 9.31 30.69 -11.88
N ASN A 82 9.18 29.53 -12.53
CA ASN A 82 9.46 29.31 -13.95
C ASN A 82 10.89 29.70 -14.38
N THR A 83 11.83 29.72 -13.44
CA THR A 83 13.24 30.06 -13.67
C THR A 83 14.10 28.85 -13.34
N GLY A 84 15.13 28.58 -14.15
CA GLY A 84 16.13 27.56 -13.85
C GLY A 84 16.99 27.98 -12.67
N LEU A 85 16.96 27.19 -11.60
CA LEU A 85 17.69 27.41 -10.36
C LEU A 85 18.70 26.27 -10.13
N VAL A 86 19.70 26.56 -9.30
CA VAL A 86 20.75 25.63 -8.90
C VAL A 86 20.82 25.57 -7.38
N GLY A 87 20.82 24.37 -6.81
CA GLY A 87 20.89 24.16 -5.37
C GLY A 87 21.47 22.82 -4.98
N LYS A 88 21.57 22.55 -3.67
CA LYS A 88 22.05 21.30 -3.10
C LYS A 88 20.93 20.54 -2.45
N LEU A 89 20.88 19.22 -2.68
CA LEU A 89 19.98 18.33 -1.97
C LEU A 89 20.61 17.94 -0.63
N LEU A 90 19.94 18.32 0.46
CA LEU A 90 20.33 18.00 1.82
C LEU A 90 19.32 17.01 2.41
N ALA A 91 19.84 15.99 3.10
CA ALA A 91 19.01 15.20 3.99
C ALA A 91 18.47 16.12 5.08
N TRP A 92 17.18 16.04 5.39
CA TRP A 92 16.53 16.94 6.35
C TRP A 92 17.28 17.01 7.70
N LYS A 93 17.82 15.88 8.18
CA LYS A 93 18.63 15.80 9.42
C LYS A 93 19.90 16.66 9.39
N ASN A 94 20.41 16.98 8.21
CA ASN A 94 21.60 17.81 8.03
C ASN A 94 21.26 19.31 8.00
N VAL A 95 19.98 19.67 7.99
CA VAL A 95 19.51 21.05 8.14
C VAL A 95 19.23 21.28 9.61
N ALA A 96 19.89 22.29 10.19
CA ALA A 96 19.84 22.62 11.61
C ALA A 96 18.45 23.14 12.01
N PHE A 97 17.52 22.21 12.22
CA PHE A 97 16.13 22.50 12.48
C PHE A 97 15.54 21.40 13.37
N SER A 98 15.13 21.74 14.60
CA SER A 98 14.74 20.74 15.60
C SER A 98 13.35 20.16 15.40
N SER A 99 12.48 20.84 14.64
CA SER A 99 11.06 20.51 14.52
C SER A 99 10.73 19.65 13.29
N TRP A 100 11.73 18.99 12.71
CA TRP A 100 11.52 18.08 11.58
C TRP A 100 10.50 16.96 11.83
N PRO A 101 10.47 16.29 12.99
CA PRO A 101 9.44 15.28 13.27
C PRO A 101 8.02 15.83 13.11
N GLN A 102 7.77 17.07 13.53
CA GLN A 102 6.49 17.74 13.40
C GLN A 102 6.16 18.10 11.95
N VAL A 103 7.13 18.63 11.20
CA VAL A 103 6.97 18.90 9.76
C VAL A 103 6.65 17.61 9.00
N LEU A 104 7.39 16.53 9.29
CA LEU A 104 7.12 15.20 8.71
C LEU A 104 5.73 14.69 9.07
N HIS A 105 5.28 14.92 10.31
CA HIS A 105 3.91 14.56 10.72
C HIS A 105 2.86 15.32 9.92
N ILE A 106 3.02 16.64 9.75
CA ILE A 106 2.12 17.48 8.94
C ILE A 106 2.02 16.93 7.52
N LEU A 107 3.15 16.66 6.87
CA LEU A 107 3.18 16.21 5.48
C LEU A 107 2.53 14.83 5.27
N ASN A 108 2.53 13.98 6.29
CA ASN A 108 1.86 12.67 6.27
C ASN A 108 0.39 12.71 6.71
N HIS A 109 -0.08 13.84 7.26
CA HIS A 109 -1.44 13.99 7.79
C HIS A 109 -2.05 15.34 7.42
N LYS A 110 -1.85 15.76 6.15
CA LYS A 110 -2.33 17.06 5.64
C LYS A 110 -3.85 17.17 5.82
N GLN A 111 -4.30 18.35 6.22
CA GLN A 111 -5.70 18.71 6.36
C GLN A 111 -5.91 20.13 5.81
N GLY A 112 -7.10 20.40 5.26
CA GLY A 112 -7.39 21.67 4.62
C GLY A 112 -6.76 21.80 3.23
N GLY A 113 -6.60 23.05 2.77
CA GLY A 113 -5.97 23.37 1.48
C GLY A 113 -4.47 23.65 1.60
N ARG A 114 -3.83 23.96 0.47
CA ARG A 114 -2.40 24.32 0.39
C ARG A 114 -1.98 25.38 1.41
N ALA A 115 -2.77 26.44 1.56
CA ALA A 115 -2.45 27.52 2.48
C ALA A 115 -2.40 27.04 3.94
N ASP A 116 -3.30 26.14 4.33
CA ASP A 116 -3.34 25.59 5.69
C ASP A 116 -2.07 24.76 5.98
N VAL A 117 -1.66 23.93 5.02
CA VAL A 117 -0.44 23.11 5.14
C VAL A 117 0.81 23.99 5.20
N GLN A 118 0.91 25.01 4.34
CA GLN A 118 2.04 25.95 4.33
C GLN A 118 2.14 26.76 5.63
N LEU A 119 1.00 27.23 6.19
CA LEU A 119 0.97 27.93 7.47
C LEU A 119 1.40 27.02 8.63
N ALA A 120 0.97 25.75 8.63
CA ALA A 120 1.39 24.78 9.64
C ALA A 120 2.89 24.45 9.56
N ILE A 121 3.46 24.38 8.35
CA ILE A 121 4.91 24.23 8.15
C ILE A 121 5.66 25.46 8.69
N TRP A 122 5.23 26.68 8.32
CA TRP A 122 5.86 27.93 8.77
C TRP A 122 5.78 28.16 10.28
N PHE A 123 4.77 27.62 10.96
CA PHE A 123 4.73 27.63 12.43
C PHE A 123 5.98 26.95 13.02
N PHE A 124 6.36 25.81 12.47
CA PHE A 124 7.54 25.09 12.92
C PHE A 124 8.82 25.69 12.39
N THR A 125 8.87 26.12 11.11
CA THR A 125 10.12 26.55 10.44
C THR A 125 10.53 27.99 10.72
N ASP A 126 9.58 28.91 10.82
CA ASP A 126 9.82 30.36 10.94
C ASP A 126 9.13 30.98 12.17
N GLY A 127 8.46 30.17 12.99
CA GLY A 127 7.76 30.63 14.20
C GLY A 127 6.49 31.46 13.91
N ASN A 128 5.89 31.28 12.74
CA ASN A 128 4.69 32.03 12.35
C ASN A 128 3.52 31.76 13.33
N ALA A 129 2.94 32.83 13.90
CA ALA A 129 1.84 32.74 14.86
C ALA A 129 0.44 32.76 14.20
N TYR A 130 0.34 33.09 12.90
CA TYR A 130 -0.94 33.18 12.20
C TYR A 130 -1.36 31.82 11.64
N LEU A 131 -2.29 31.16 12.32
CA LEU A 131 -2.84 29.86 11.92
C LEU A 131 -4.33 29.97 11.62
N THR A 132 -4.78 29.31 10.55
CA THR A 132 -6.19 28.97 10.35
C THR A 132 -6.59 27.84 11.31
N ASP A 133 -7.88 27.53 11.42
CA ASP A 133 -8.36 26.41 12.24
C ASP A 133 -7.76 25.07 11.78
N ALA A 134 -7.67 24.83 10.47
CA ALA A 134 -7.07 23.61 9.91
C ALA A 134 -5.56 23.54 10.16
N ALA A 135 -4.84 24.66 9.99
CA ALA A 135 -3.41 24.72 10.28
C ALA A 135 -3.13 24.51 11.79
N SER A 136 -3.95 25.11 12.66
CA SER A 136 -3.90 24.92 14.11
C SER A 136 -4.14 23.46 14.50
N ALA A 137 -5.10 22.78 13.88
CA ALA A 137 -5.35 21.35 14.09
C ALA A 137 -4.13 20.49 13.71
N MET A 138 -3.49 20.76 12.57
CA MET A 138 -2.27 20.06 12.14
C MET A 138 -1.10 20.30 13.10
N VAL A 139 -0.88 21.55 13.54
CA VAL A 139 0.16 21.89 14.52
C VAL A 139 -0.05 21.17 15.84
N ASN A 140 -1.28 21.14 16.35
CA ASN A 140 -1.61 20.44 17.59
C ASN A 140 -1.41 18.92 17.47
N ALA A 141 -1.82 18.32 16.34
CA ALA A 141 -1.60 16.89 16.08
C ALA A 141 -0.10 16.55 15.98
N ALA A 142 0.68 17.38 15.29
CA ALA A 142 2.12 17.20 15.16
C ALA A 142 2.86 17.33 16.50
N ASN A 143 2.46 18.30 17.34
CA ASN A 143 2.98 18.42 18.70
C ASN A 143 2.61 17.21 19.57
N ALA A 144 1.40 16.66 19.42
CA ALA A 144 0.96 15.48 20.15
C ALA A 144 1.70 14.20 19.74
N ALA A 145 2.07 14.07 18.45
CA ALA A 145 2.90 12.96 17.97
C ALA A 145 4.34 12.99 18.52
N GLY A 146 4.81 14.16 18.96
CA GLY A 146 6.07 14.34 19.65
C GLY A 146 7.30 14.34 18.73
N SER A 147 8.48 14.55 19.34
CA SER A 147 9.77 14.64 18.63
C SER A 147 10.30 13.31 18.08
N THR A 148 9.57 12.21 18.27
CA THR A 148 9.97 10.87 17.80
C THR A 148 9.26 10.45 16.52
N TYR A 149 8.39 11.30 15.96
CA TYR A 149 7.67 10.96 14.74
C TYR A 149 8.65 10.62 13.60
N THR A 150 8.43 9.47 13.00
CA THR A 150 9.12 9.00 11.79
C THR A 150 8.04 8.60 10.80
N PRO A 151 8.08 9.09 9.55
CA PRO A 151 7.12 8.66 8.53
C PRO A 151 7.10 7.13 8.40
N PRO A 152 5.92 6.51 8.19
CA PRO A 152 5.86 5.11 7.84
C PRO A 152 6.56 4.86 6.49
N ALA A 153 6.96 3.62 6.23
CA ALA A 153 7.46 3.24 4.90
C ALA A 153 6.41 3.52 3.83
N GLY A 154 6.81 4.12 2.71
CA GLY A 154 5.91 4.60 1.68
C GLY A 154 5.13 5.88 2.04
N GLY A 155 5.30 6.41 3.25
CA GLY A 155 4.83 7.75 3.62
C GLY A 155 5.65 8.86 2.95
N VAL A 156 5.40 10.11 3.34
CA VAL A 156 6.13 11.28 2.84
C VAL A 156 7.39 11.50 3.66
N GLY A 157 8.54 11.42 3.00
CA GLY A 157 9.83 11.91 3.47
C GLY A 157 10.12 13.30 2.96
N VAL A 158 11.27 13.83 3.36
CA VAL A 158 11.71 15.17 2.98
C VAL A 158 13.17 15.17 2.57
N VAL A 159 13.45 15.83 1.46
CA VAL A 159 14.78 16.40 1.17
C VAL A 159 14.65 17.91 1.17
N VAL A 160 15.73 18.61 1.54
CA VAL A 160 15.78 20.06 1.46
C VAL A 160 16.59 20.46 0.25
N VAL A 161 16.03 21.33 -0.58
CA VAL A 161 16.78 22.02 -1.63
C VAL A 161 17.32 23.31 -1.02
N ALA A 162 18.59 23.30 -0.64
CA ALA A 162 19.29 24.49 -0.19
C ALA A 162 19.80 25.26 -1.41
N GLN A 163 19.28 26.47 -1.63
CA GLN A 163 19.64 27.24 -2.82
C GLN A 163 21.03 27.86 -2.66
N ASN A 164 21.79 27.92 -3.76
CA ASN A 164 23.09 28.58 -3.75
C ASN A 164 22.98 30.11 -3.55
N ASN A 165 21.80 30.69 -3.85
CA ASN A 165 21.51 32.10 -3.62
C ASN A 165 20.70 32.27 -2.32
N THR A 166 21.32 32.87 -1.30
CA THR A 166 20.73 33.07 0.02
C THR A 166 19.57 34.07 0.03
N THR A 167 19.33 34.81 -1.05
CA THR A 167 18.15 35.69 -1.17
C THR A 167 16.87 34.92 -1.47
N TYR A 168 16.98 33.70 -2.00
CA TYR A 168 15.84 32.85 -2.29
C TYR A 168 15.57 31.92 -1.12
N GLN A 169 14.33 31.46 -1.01
CA GLN A 169 13.93 30.51 0.02
C GLN A 169 14.36 29.09 -0.29
N ASP A 170 14.78 28.37 0.73
CA ASP A 170 14.99 26.93 0.64
C ASP A 170 13.64 26.21 0.56
N LEU A 171 13.65 25.03 -0.07
CA LEU A 171 12.43 24.25 -0.30
C LEU A 171 12.49 22.91 0.44
N ILE A 172 11.39 22.56 1.09
CA ILE A 172 11.06 21.20 1.49
C ILE A 172 10.50 20.51 0.25
N VAL A 173 11.11 19.43 -0.19
CA VAL A 173 10.59 18.61 -1.28
C VAL A 173 10.11 17.28 -0.73
N GLU A 174 8.85 16.97 -1.03
CA GLU A 174 8.26 15.68 -0.70
C GLU A 174 8.87 14.60 -1.56
N VAL A 175 9.58 13.69 -0.92
CA VAL A 175 10.05 12.44 -1.53
C VAL A 175 9.35 11.28 -0.85
N PRO A 176 9.24 10.10 -1.46
CA PRO A 176 8.91 8.91 -0.70
C PRO A 176 9.84 8.83 0.49
N ALA A 177 9.29 8.67 1.70
CA ALA A 177 10.11 8.46 2.89
C ALA A 177 11.07 7.34 2.55
N PRO A 178 12.41 7.55 2.65
CA PRO A 178 13.35 6.47 2.46
C PRO A 178 12.89 5.46 3.46
N GLY A 179 12.29 4.40 2.95
CA GLY A 179 11.69 3.45 3.82
C GLY A 179 12.82 3.05 4.74
N ASN A 180 12.50 2.87 6.01
CA ASN A 180 12.92 1.59 6.54
C ASN A 180 12.16 0.53 5.74
N GLU A 181 12.35 0.44 4.41
CA GLU A 181 12.25 -0.80 3.70
C GLU A 181 13.35 -1.62 4.38
N GLU A 182 13.02 -2.16 5.56
CA GLU A 182 13.25 -3.56 5.79
C GLU A 182 12.81 -4.17 4.49
N CYS A 183 13.78 -4.44 3.61
CA CYS A 183 13.50 -4.93 2.28
C CYS A 183 12.47 -6.03 2.47
N PRO A 184 11.37 -6.03 1.71
CA PRO A 184 10.37 -7.07 1.81
C PRO A 184 11.12 -8.40 1.88
N PRO A 185 11.04 -9.10 3.02
CA PRO A 185 11.94 -10.22 3.26
C PRO A 185 11.69 -11.23 2.14
N VAL A 186 12.75 -11.51 1.39
CA VAL A 186 12.63 -12.34 0.21
C VAL A 186 12.59 -13.78 0.68
N ILE A 187 11.39 -14.36 0.70
CA ILE A 187 11.22 -15.79 0.94
C ILE A 187 11.84 -16.56 -0.24
N LYS A 188 12.98 -17.20 0.02
CA LYS A 188 13.68 -18.09 -0.89
C LYS A 188 12.91 -19.41 -0.94
N VAL A 189 12.26 -19.65 -2.06
CA VAL A 189 11.60 -20.93 -2.37
C VAL A 189 12.37 -21.65 -3.50
N PRO A 190 12.41 -23.00 -3.50
CA PRO A 190 13.00 -23.74 -4.61
C PRO A 190 12.22 -23.50 -5.90
N SER A 191 12.93 -23.29 -7.01
CA SER A 191 12.34 -23.08 -8.34
C SER A 191 11.88 -24.37 -9.03
N GLY A 192 12.34 -25.53 -8.53
CA GLY A 192 11.96 -26.85 -9.01
C GLY A 192 10.69 -27.40 -8.37
N THR A 193 10.29 -28.58 -8.82
CA THR A 193 9.22 -29.34 -8.18
C THR A 193 9.66 -29.84 -6.80
N VAL A 194 8.77 -29.75 -5.82
CA VAL A 194 8.94 -30.29 -4.47
C VAL A 194 7.94 -31.41 -4.22
N THR A 195 8.31 -32.36 -3.37
CA THR A 195 7.41 -33.42 -2.90
C THR A 195 6.82 -33.05 -1.55
N TYR A 196 5.52 -33.26 -1.37
CA TYR A 196 4.84 -33.00 -0.10
C TYR A 196 3.68 -33.96 0.13
N THR A 197 3.24 -34.02 1.39
CA THR A 197 2.00 -34.70 1.80
C THR A 197 1.15 -33.73 2.61
N ALA A 198 -0.15 -33.68 2.31
CA ALA A 198 -1.13 -32.92 3.09
C ALA A 198 -1.84 -33.84 4.08
N THR A 199 -1.99 -33.43 5.34
CA THR A 199 -2.82 -34.10 6.34
C THR A 199 -3.82 -33.11 6.92
N TRP A 200 -4.97 -33.58 7.41
CA TRP A 200 -5.95 -32.71 8.05
C TRP A 200 -5.39 -32.05 9.31
N ASN A 201 -5.75 -30.79 9.56
CA ASN A 201 -5.42 -30.05 10.77
C ASN A 201 -6.67 -29.30 11.30
N GLU A 202 -6.75 -29.06 12.61
CA GLU A 202 -7.88 -28.34 13.23
C GLU A 202 -7.63 -26.82 13.34
N THR A 203 -6.37 -26.40 13.33
CA THR A 203 -5.89 -25.00 13.40
C THR A 203 -5.81 -24.36 12.01
N SER A 204 -5.37 -25.11 11.00
CA SER A 204 -5.37 -24.76 9.58
C SER A 204 -6.22 -25.77 8.80
N ASN A 205 -6.42 -25.60 7.49
CA ASN A 205 -7.13 -26.63 6.71
C ASN A 205 -6.30 -27.90 6.56
N ASN A 206 -4.99 -27.74 6.37
CA ASN A 206 -4.06 -28.85 6.20
C ASN A 206 -2.75 -28.59 6.96
N ASP A 207 -2.07 -29.65 7.32
CA ASP A 207 -0.63 -29.67 7.57
C ASP A 207 0.08 -30.12 6.30
N ILE A 208 0.98 -29.30 5.77
CA ILE A 208 1.75 -29.59 4.55
C ILE A 208 3.17 -29.96 4.94
N THR A 209 3.53 -31.23 4.78
CA THR A 209 4.87 -31.74 5.10
C THR A 209 5.68 -31.91 3.83
N PHE A 210 6.78 -31.17 3.70
CA PHE A 210 7.68 -31.25 2.55
C PHE A 210 8.81 -32.27 2.76
N SER A 211 9.30 -32.81 1.64
CA SER A 211 10.49 -33.66 1.57
C SER A 211 11.31 -33.37 0.31
N GLY A 212 12.62 -33.62 0.37
CA GLY A 212 13.53 -33.45 -0.78
C GLY A 212 13.91 -32.00 -1.11
N ILE A 213 13.56 -31.01 -0.28
CA ILE A 213 13.98 -29.62 -0.47
C ILE A 213 15.47 -29.48 -0.08
N PRO A 214 16.34 -28.96 -0.95
CA PRO A 214 17.74 -28.69 -0.62
C PRO A 214 17.90 -27.67 0.52
N ALA A 215 19.06 -27.66 1.18
CA ALA A 215 19.39 -26.61 2.13
C ALA A 215 19.53 -25.24 1.42
N GLY A 216 19.33 -24.14 2.18
CA GLY A 216 19.49 -22.76 1.68
C GLY A 216 18.20 -22.06 1.28
N PHE A 217 17.05 -22.73 1.39
CA PHE A 217 15.71 -22.14 1.20
C PHE A 217 15.01 -21.89 2.55
N ASP A 218 14.08 -20.93 2.56
CA ASP A 218 13.26 -20.62 3.74
C ASP A 218 12.14 -21.65 3.94
N VAL A 219 11.71 -22.29 2.85
CA VAL A 219 10.91 -23.52 2.91
C VAL A 219 11.84 -24.72 3.04
N GLN A 220 11.61 -25.57 4.04
CA GLN A 220 12.48 -26.69 4.44
C GLN A 220 11.69 -28.00 4.49
N ASN A 221 12.40 -29.12 4.70
CA ASN A 221 11.80 -30.45 4.90
C ASN A 221 11.13 -30.57 6.27
N LYS A 222 10.02 -29.86 6.47
CA LYS A 222 9.21 -29.86 7.68
C LYS A 222 7.73 -29.63 7.36
N THR A 223 6.91 -29.64 8.40
CA THR A 223 5.47 -29.38 8.33
C THR A 223 5.18 -27.88 8.46
N TYR A 224 4.26 -27.39 7.64
CA TYR A 224 3.75 -26.01 7.64
C TYR A 224 2.22 -26.01 7.71
N LEU A 225 1.63 -24.99 8.30
CA LEU A 225 0.19 -24.76 8.23
C LEU A 225 -0.21 -24.42 6.79
N GLY A 226 -1.22 -25.12 6.28
CA GLY A 226 -1.74 -25.00 4.91
C GLY A 226 -3.19 -24.52 4.86
N TRP A 227 -3.48 -23.64 3.91
CA TRP A 227 -4.80 -23.09 3.61
C TRP A 227 -5.19 -23.37 2.18
N CYS A 228 -6.49 -23.57 1.97
CA CYS A 228 -7.05 -23.79 0.65
C CYS A 228 -7.12 -22.48 -0.15
N ILE A 229 -6.74 -22.50 -1.42
CA ILE A 229 -6.94 -21.34 -2.31
C ILE A 229 -8.33 -21.39 -2.93
N GLU A 230 -8.71 -22.52 -3.50
CA GLU A 230 -10.04 -22.71 -4.09
C GLU A 230 -11.05 -23.19 -3.05
N MET A 231 -12.31 -22.79 -3.15
CA MET A 231 -13.40 -23.17 -2.24
C MET A 231 -14.04 -24.50 -2.64
N ASN A 232 -14.05 -24.80 -3.94
CA ASN A 232 -14.76 -25.94 -4.52
C ASN A 232 -13.83 -27.05 -5.00
N LYS A 233 -12.59 -27.09 -4.51
CA LYS A 233 -11.66 -28.19 -4.76
C LYS A 233 -11.24 -28.80 -3.43
N GLU A 234 -10.93 -30.08 -3.44
CA GLU A 234 -10.44 -30.77 -2.24
C GLU A 234 -8.92 -30.96 -2.31
N ALA A 235 -8.28 -30.90 -1.14
CA ALA A 235 -6.90 -31.36 -1.01
C ALA A 235 -6.88 -32.90 -1.01
N LYS A 236 -5.98 -33.51 -1.78
CA LYS A 236 -5.71 -34.95 -1.68
C LYS A 236 -4.89 -35.20 -0.41
N LEU A 237 -5.53 -35.71 0.64
CA LEU A 237 -4.90 -36.00 1.92
C LEU A 237 -4.11 -37.31 1.91
N ASN A 238 -3.10 -37.41 2.78
CA ASN A 238 -2.30 -38.61 3.04
C ASN A 238 -1.65 -39.25 1.79
N THR A 239 -1.47 -38.46 0.73
CA THR A 239 -0.87 -38.88 -0.53
C THR A 239 0.34 -38.02 -0.82
N ALA A 240 1.46 -38.64 -1.21
CA ALA A 240 2.63 -37.90 -1.68
C ALA A 240 2.34 -37.29 -3.05
N LEU A 241 2.44 -35.97 -3.14
CA LEU A 241 2.17 -35.18 -4.33
C LEU A 241 3.41 -34.37 -4.72
N SER A 242 3.37 -33.82 -5.92
CA SER A 242 4.42 -32.97 -6.48
C SER A 242 3.83 -31.62 -6.88
N GLY A 243 4.51 -30.53 -6.52
CA GLY A 243 4.07 -29.17 -6.83
C GLY A 243 5.24 -28.20 -6.95
N THR A 244 4.97 -26.96 -7.33
CA THR A 244 5.96 -25.87 -7.36
C THR A 244 5.62 -24.83 -6.31
N LEU A 245 6.66 -24.25 -5.70
CA LEU A 245 6.49 -23.18 -4.72
C LEU A 245 6.69 -21.84 -5.39
N GLN A 246 5.82 -20.89 -5.08
CA GLN A 246 5.96 -19.51 -5.52
C GLN A 246 5.84 -18.56 -4.32
N SER A 247 6.81 -17.66 -4.19
CA SER A 247 6.75 -16.59 -3.21
C SER A 247 5.65 -15.59 -3.60
N TYR A 248 5.04 -14.93 -2.61
CA TYR A 248 4.02 -13.90 -2.83
C TYR A 248 4.49 -12.76 -3.74
N THR A 249 5.80 -12.51 -3.84
CA THR A 249 6.38 -11.50 -4.75
C THR A 249 6.46 -11.96 -6.21
N SER A 250 6.34 -13.27 -6.47
CA SER A 250 6.54 -13.87 -7.79
C SER A 250 5.24 -14.24 -8.52
N VAL A 251 4.11 -14.26 -7.82
CA VAL A 251 2.81 -14.58 -8.41
C VAL A 251 2.06 -13.28 -8.69
N ASN A 252 1.57 -13.11 -9.92
CA ASN A 252 0.68 -12.00 -10.27
C ASN A 252 -0.73 -12.22 -9.70
N PHE A 253 -0.84 -12.20 -8.37
CA PHE A 253 -2.10 -12.31 -7.65
C PHE A 253 -2.34 -11.02 -6.87
N ALA A 254 -3.44 -10.34 -7.17
CA ALA A 254 -3.68 -8.97 -6.72
C ALA A 254 -3.90 -8.82 -5.20
N TYR A 255 -4.00 -9.92 -4.46
CA TYR A 255 -4.46 -9.91 -3.06
C TYR A 255 -3.44 -10.43 -2.04
N TRP A 256 -2.16 -10.55 -2.40
CA TRP A 256 -1.15 -11.08 -1.48
C TRP A 256 -0.98 -10.26 -0.22
N GLY A 257 -1.01 -8.92 -0.32
CA GLY A 257 -0.93 -8.08 0.86
C GLY A 257 -2.06 -8.38 1.84
N GLN A 258 -3.28 -8.51 1.34
CA GLN A 258 -4.45 -8.81 2.15
C GLN A 258 -4.39 -10.21 2.77
N ILE A 259 -3.96 -11.22 2.00
CA ILE A 259 -3.79 -12.59 2.52
C ILE A 259 -2.69 -12.62 3.60
N ASN A 260 -1.54 -11.99 3.34
CA ASN A 260 -0.48 -11.85 4.34
C ASN A 260 -0.97 -11.14 5.60
N HIS A 261 -1.81 -10.10 5.44
CA HIS A 261 -2.42 -9.40 6.56
C HIS A 261 -3.33 -10.32 7.38
N ILE A 262 -4.21 -11.10 6.73
CA ILE A 262 -5.07 -12.09 7.38
C ILE A 262 -4.23 -13.09 8.19
N LEU A 263 -3.19 -13.66 7.57
CA LEU A 263 -2.35 -14.67 8.23
C LEU A 263 -1.60 -14.11 9.45
N ASN A 264 -1.32 -12.80 9.49
CA ASN A 264 -0.67 -12.15 10.63
C ASN A 264 -1.63 -11.53 11.65
N ASN A 265 -2.93 -11.49 11.37
CA ASN A 265 -3.95 -10.88 12.22
C ASN A 265 -5.19 -11.78 12.34
N LYS A 266 -4.96 -13.09 12.53
CA LYS A 266 -6.04 -14.07 12.60
C LYS A 266 -6.96 -13.79 13.78
N ILE A 267 -8.27 -13.85 13.52
CA ILE A 267 -9.33 -13.72 14.52
C ILE A 267 -10.22 -14.96 14.39
N GLY A 268 -10.55 -15.59 15.51
CA GLY A 268 -11.42 -16.76 15.53
C GLY A 268 -10.70 -18.08 15.20
N GLY A 269 -11.46 -19.03 14.66
CA GLY A 269 -10.96 -20.37 14.36
C GLY A 269 -10.58 -20.57 12.89
N ARG A 270 -10.16 -21.79 12.55
CA ARG A 270 -9.79 -22.19 11.18
C ARG A 270 -10.82 -21.79 10.13
N ALA A 271 -12.11 -22.03 10.39
CA ALA A 271 -13.17 -21.72 9.45
C ALA A 271 -13.24 -20.21 9.14
N ASP A 272 -13.04 -19.35 10.14
CA ASP A 272 -13.05 -17.91 9.95
C ASP A 272 -11.89 -17.45 9.06
N VAL A 273 -10.69 -17.97 9.31
CA VAL A 273 -9.48 -17.65 8.52
C VAL A 273 -9.63 -18.15 7.08
N GLN A 274 -10.13 -19.37 6.89
CA GLN A 274 -10.33 -19.93 5.55
C GLN A 274 -11.39 -19.15 4.76
N LEU A 275 -12.50 -18.75 5.39
CA LEU A 275 -13.54 -17.93 4.74
C LEU A 275 -12.99 -16.55 4.35
N ALA A 276 -12.15 -15.94 5.19
CA ALA A 276 -11.49 -14.67 4.89
C ALA A 276 -10.49 -14.80 3.71
N ILE A 277 -9.74 -15.90 3.62
CA ILE A 277 -8.89 -16.18 2.46
C ILE A 277 -9.73 -16.35 1.19
N TRP A 278 -10.80 -17.16 1.24
CA TRP A 278 -11.70 -17.38 0.10
C TRP A 278 -12.45 -16.15 -0.37
N TYR A 279 -12.62 -15.12 0.47
CA TYR A 279 -13.11 -13.82 0.01
C TYR A 279 -12.20 -13.25 -1.08
N PHE A 280 -10.88 -13.30 -0.88
CA PHE A 280 -9.91 -12.75 -1.83
C PHE A 280 -9.58 -13.70 -2.98
N THR A 281 -9.60 -15.02 -2.75
CA THR A 281 -9.23 -15.97 -3.80
C THR A 281 -10.39 -16.36 -4.71
N ASP A 282 -11.60 -16.46 -4.17
CA ASP A 282 -12.78 -17.03 -4.85
C ASP A 282 -14.02 -16.12 -4.78
N ASN A 283 -13.89 -14.87 -4.30
CA ASN A 283 -15.00 -13.94 -4.07
C ASN A 283 -16.11 -14.52 -3.16
N ASN A 284 -15.74 -15.34 -2.18
CA ASN A 284 -16.70 -15.88 -1.22
C ASN A 284 -17.28 -14.77 -0.33
N ASN A 285 -18.59 -14.54 -0.43
CA ASN A 285 -19.30 -13.54 0.37
C ASN A 285 -20.00 -14.13 1.60
N TYR A 286 -19.93 -15.43 1.83
CA TYR A 286 -20.50 -16.10 3.02
C TYR A 286 -19.52 -16.02 4.19
N LEU A 287 -19.43 -14.85 4.81
CA LEU A 287 -18.49 -14.58 5.90
C LEU A 287 -19.16 -14.68 7.27
N THR A 288 -18.44 -15.26 8.25
CA THR A 288 -18.77 -15.07 9.67
C THR A 288 -18.41 -13.65 10.10
N ALA A 289 -18.81 -13.26 11.31
CA ALA A 289 -18.43 -11.96 11.88
C ALA A 289 -16.89 -11.79 11.97
N ASN A 290 -16.18 -12.84 12.41
CA ASN A 290 -14.72 -12.83 12.50
C ASN A 290 -14.05 -12.79 11.13
N ALA A 291 -14.53 -13.59 10.17
CA ALA A 291 -14.01 -13.57 8.80
C ALA A 291 -14.20 -12.20 8.15
N ASN A 292 -15.38 -11.60 8.31
CA ASN A 292 -15.66 -10.25 7.82
C ASN A 292 -14.76 -9.21 8.48
N ALA A 293 -14.53 -9.29 9.80
CA ALA A 293 -13.61 -8.39 10.49
C ALA A 293 -12.17 -8.47 9.93
N MET A 294 -11.66 -9.68 9.68
CA MET A 294 -10.34 -9.88 9.06
C MET A 294 -10.30 -9.31 7.63
N VAL A 295 -11.34 -9.55 6.83
CA VAL A 295 -11.44 -9.00 5.46
C VAL A 295 -11.41 -7.48 5.47
N GLN A 296 -12.21 -6.83 6.34
CA GLN A 296 -12.23 -5.36 6.43
C GLN A 296 -10.89 -4.79 6.91
N ALA A 297 -10.25 -5.43 7.89
CA ALA A 297 -8.92 -5.03 8.36
C ALA A 297 -7.87 -5.15 7.23
N ALA A 298 -7.90 -6.24 6.48
CA ALA A 298 -7.00 -6.45 5.34
C ALA A 298 -7.25 -5.46 4.20
N LEU A 299 -8.51 -5.15 3.88
CA LEU A 299 -8.85 -4.11 2.90
C LEU A 299 -8.35 -2.72 3.35
N ALA A 300 -8.50 -2.39 4.64
CA ALA A 300 -8.02 -1.13 5.20
C ALA A 300 -6.48 -1.03 5.24
N ALA A 301 -5.78 -2.15 5.47
CA ALA A 301 -4.32 -2.21 5.38
C ALA A 301 -3.79 -2.07 3.95
N GLY A 302 -4.65 -2.32 2.95
CA GLY A 302 -4.33 -2.21 1.53
C GLY A 302 -3.54 -3.41 0.97
N ALA A 303 -3.32 -3.38 -0.35
CA ALA A 303 -2.62 -4.44 -1.08
C ALA A 303 -1.10 -4.53 -0.81
N ASN A 304 -0.56 -3.55 -0.07
CA ASN A 304 0.88 -3.38 0.12
C ASN A 304 1.39 -3.96 1.45
N PHE A 305 0.58 -4.73 2.19
CA PHE A 305 1.06 -5.35 3.41
C PHE A 305 2.16 -6.38 3.10
N VAL A 306 3.33 -6.15 3.67
CA VAL A 306 4.52 -7.00 3.55
C VAL A 306 4.85 -7.56 4.94
N PRO A 307 4.88 -8.90 5.11
CA PRO A 307 5.33 -9.52 6.34
C PRO A 307 6.75 -9.09 6.74
N LYS A 308 6.96 -8.82 8.03
CA LYS A 308 8.27 -8.48 8.63
C LYS A 308 8.93 -9.68 9.28
N VAL A 309 10.19 -9.56 9.70
CA VAL A 309 10.82 -10.62 10.51
C VAL A 309 10.01 -10.91 11.78
N GLY A 310 9.78 -12.19 12.04
CA GLY A 310 8.91 -12.67 13.11
C GLY A 310 7.43 -12.81 12.72
N GLN A 311 7.03 -12.32 11.55
CA GLN A 311 5.71 -12.55 10.96
C GLN A 311 5.71 -13.78 10.04
N VAL A 312 4.55 -14.14 9.52
CA VAL A 312 4.39 -15.21 8.52
C VAL A 312 4.19 -14.63 7.12
N ALA A 313 4.83 -15.24 6.13
CA ALA A 313 4.61 -14.95 4.73
C ALA A 313 3.85 -16.10 4.07
N ALA A 314 2.89 -15.73 3.22
CA ALA A 314 2.21 -16.66 2.34
C ALA A 314 3.18 -17.13 1.24
N VAL A 315 3.30 -18.45 1.09
CA VAL A 315 3.91 -19.09 -0.08
C VAL A 315 2.87 -19.96 -0.74
N VAL A 316 2.75 -19.85 -2.06
CA VAL A 316 1.82 -20.65 -2.85
C VAL A 316 2.47 -21.97 -3.22
N LEU A 317 1.76 -23.06 -2.93
CA LEU A 317 2.04 -24.37 -3.48
C LEU A 317 1.08 -24.61 -4.64
N ILE A 318 1.61 -24.47 -5.86
CA ILE A 318 0.88 -24.74 -7.10
C ILE A 318 1.00 -26.22 -7.41
N GLN A 319 -0.13 -26.89 -7.53
CA GLN A 319 -0.19 -28.29 -7.89
C GLN A 319 -0.05 -28.47 -9.40
N GLY A 320 0.72 -29.48 -9.83
CA GLY A 320 0.82 -29.83 -11.25
C GLY A 320 -0.44 -30.53 -11.80
N ASP A 321 -1.32 -31.01 -10.93
CA ASP A 321 -2.58 -31.67 -11.28
C ASP A 321 -3.76 -30.71 -11.02
N ALA A 322 -4.43 -30.30 -12.10
CA ALA A 322 -5.55 -29.35 -12.05
C ALA A 322 -6.75 -29.84 -11.22
N THR A 323 -6.85 -31.15 -10.97
CA THR A 323 -7.89 -31.76 -10.12
C THR A 323 -7.61 -31.60 -8.62
N VAL A 324 -6.39 -31.17 -8.27
CA VAL A 324 -6.02 -30.95 -6.87
C VAL A 324 -5.95 -29.47 -6.58
N GLN A 325 -6.43 -29.13 -5.39
CA GLN A 325 -6.49 -27.77 -4.88
C GLN A 325 -5.10 -27.17 -4.58
N ASN A 326 -4.84 -25.96 -5.06
CA ASN A 326 -3.64 -25.21 -4.70
C ASN A 326 -3.70 -24.80 -3.22
N GLN A 327 -2.53 -24.67 -2.59
CA GLN A 327 -2.44 -24.36 -1.16
C GLN A 327 -1.64 -23.09 -0.93
N ILE A 328 -1.93 -22.39 0.16
CA ILE A 328 -1.05 -21.39 0.77
C ILE A 328 -0.40 -22.04 1.99
N ILE A 329 0.90 -21.93 2.15
CA ILE A 329 1.60 -22.32 3.38
C ILE A 329 2.08 -21.09 4.15
N GLU A 330 2.06 -21.17 5.48
CA GLU A 330 2.58 -20.13 6.37
C GLU A 330 4.08 -20.31 6.63
N VAL A 331 4.91 -19.51 5.97
CA VAL A 331 6.37 -19.57 6.13
C VAL A 331 6.82 -18.47 7.11
N PRO A 332 7.44 -18.81 8.25
CA PRO A 332 7.98 -17.80 9.15
C PRO A 332 9.08 -16.99 8.46
N VAL A 333 8.99 -15.67 8.56
CA VAL A 333 10.01 -14.75 8.09
C VAL A 333 11.13 -14.68 9.14
N THR A 334 12.32 -15.17 8.79
CA THR A 334 13.44 -15.28 9.75
C THR A 334 14.65 -14.42 9.41
N ASN A 335 14.73 -13.88 8.20
CA ASN A 335 15.87 -13.11 7.70
C ASN A 335 15.45 -11.70 7.26
N THR A 336 16.34 -10.73 7.49
CA THR A 336 16.25 -9.37 6.95
C THR A 336 17.15 -9.21 5.72
N GLU A 337 17.45 -10.30 5.00
CA GLU A 337 18.36 -10.21 3.85
C GLU A 337 17.68 -9.41 2.73
N CYS A 338 18.04 -8.13 2.66
CA CYS A 338 17.89 -7.34 1.45
C CYS A 338 18.67 -8.03 0.33
N PRO A 339 18.07 -8.29 -0.85
CA PRO A 339 18.89 -8.50 -2.02
C PRO A 339 19.80 -7.28 -2.14
N PRO A 340 21.13 -7.44 -2.25
CA PRO A 340 22.02 -6.30 -2.37
C PRO A 340 21.54 -5.46 -3.55
N THR A 341 20.99 -4.28 -3.26
CA THR A 341 20.72 -3.25 -4.26
C THR A 341 22.06 -3.00 -4.91
N GLY A 342 22.19 -3.34 -6.19
CA GLY A 342 23.45 -3.46 -6.90
C GLY A 342 24.35 -2.26 -6.69
N GLY A 343 25.22 -2.34 -5.68
CA GLY A 343 26.34 -1.44 -5.48
C GLY A 343 27.35 -1.75 -6.56
N GLY A 344 27.17 -1.14 -7.73
CA GLY A 344 28.10 -1.21 -8.83
C GLY A 344 29.42 -0.57 -8.46
N THR A 345 30.32 -1.32 -7.82
CA THR A 345 31.75 -1.06 -7.93
C THR A 345 32.18 -1.42 -9.35
N GLY A 346 32.58 -0.39 -10.11
CA GLY A 346 32.83 -0.46 -11.54
C GLY A 346 33.87 -1.49 -11.98
N GLY A 347 33.69 -1.98 -13.21
CA GLY A 347 34.69 -2.69 -13.98
C GLY A 347 34.14 -3.90 -14.72
N GLY A 348 33.86 -3.76 -16.02
CA GLY A 348 33.71 -4.90 -16.95
C GLY A 348 32.37 -4.97 -17.67
N VAL A 349 32.35 -4.48 -18.90
CA VAL A 349 31.26 -4.63 -19.86
C VAL A 349 31.06 -6.11 -20.20
N THR A 350 29.95 -6.70 -19.75
CA THR A 350 29.19 -7.71 -20.51
C THR A 350 27.71 -7.62 -20.12
N THR A 351 26.87 -7.40 -21.13
CA THR A 351 25.41 -7.26 -21.08
C THR A 351 24.68 -8.41 -20.34
N PRO A 352 23.85 -8.10 -19.32
CA PRO A 352 22.88 -9.05 -18.76
C PRO A 352 21.58 -9.11 -19.60
N PRO A 353 20.82 -10.22 -19.56
CA PRO A 353 19.54 -10.35 -20.26
C PRO A 353 18.43 -9.55 -19.55
N ALA A 354 17.51 -9.01 -20.34
CA ALA A 354 16.35 -8.22 -19.94
C ALA A 354 15.54 -8.92 -18.82
N GLY A 355 15.49 -8.29 -17.63
CA GLY A 355 14.75 -8.76 -16.47
C GLY A 355 14.01 -7.62 -15.79
N ASN A 356 12.69 -7.81 -15.69
CA ASN A 356 11.65 -7.14 -14.90
C ASN A 356 11.52 -5.60 -14.99
N PRO A 357 10.38 -5.07 -15.50
CA PRO A 357 10.08 -3.66 -15.35
C PRO A 357 9.85 -3.28 -13.87
N PRO A 358 10.16 -2.04 -13.47
CA PRO A 358 9.91 -1.54 -12.11
C PRO A 358 8.40 -1.55 -11.80
N PRO A 359 7.97 -1.46 -10.52
CA PRO A 359 6.57 -1.19 -10.19
C PRO A 359 6.18 0.11 -10.89
N THR A 360 5.30 0.02 -11.87
CA THR A 360 4.93 1.13 -12.74
C THR A 360 4.30 2.22 -11.90
N THR A 361 4.88 3.41 -11.96
CA THR A 361 4.19 4.69 -11.82
C THR A 361 2.80 4.60 -12.45
N TYR A 362 1.74 5.02 -11.75
CA TYR A 362 0.41 5.14 -12.33
C TYR A 362 0.47 6.17 -13.48
N THR A 363 0.66 5.71 -14.71
CA THR A 363 0.89 6.58 -15.87
C THR A 363 -0.36 6.80 -16.71
N ALA A 364 -1.46 6.13 -16.39
CA ALA A 364 -2.66 6.13 -17.24
C ALA A 364 -3.83 6.83 -16.56
N ASN A 365 -4.25 7.98 -17.07
CA ASN A 365 -5.47 8.62 -16.62
C ASN A 365 -6.68 7.66 -16.74
N PRO A 366 -7.69 7.77 -15.85
CA PRO A 366 -8.94 7.04 -15.98
C PRO A 366 -9.58 7.29 -17.35
N LEU A 367 -9.96 6.22 -18.04
CA LEU A 367 -10.61 6.27 -19.35
C LEU A 367 -12.13 6.19 -19.19
N THR A 368 -12.86 7.00 -19.96
CA THR A 368 -14.32 6.98 -19.92
C THR A 368 -14.92 5.62 -20.35
N ILE A 369 -16.16 5.35 -19.96
CA ILE A 369 -16.95 4.23 -20.53
C ILE A 369 -17.01 4.32 -22.07
N GLY A 370 -17.05 5.54 -22.63
CA GLY A 370 -17.05 5.75 -24.08
C GLY A 370 -15.78 5.20 -24.75
N TYR A 371 -14.63 5.35 -24.10
CA TYR A 371 -13.38 4.74 -24.56
C TYR A 371 -13.52 3.21 -24.61
N TRP A 372 -13.94 2.58 -23.51
CA TRP A 372 -14.04 1.12 -23.42
C TRP A 372 -15.02 0.51 -24.43
N LYS A 373 -16.09 1.24 -24.80
CA LYS A 373 -17.02 0.84 -25.86
C LYS A 373 -16.37 0.79 -27.25
N ASN A 374 -15.42 1.68 -27.51
CA ASN A 374 -14.85 1.91 -28.83
C ASN A 374 -13.45 1.27 -29.03
N HIS A 375 -12.82 0.77 -27.96
CA HIS A 375 -11.47 0.18 -27.99
C HIS A 375 -11.48 -1.30 -27.57
N GLN A 376 -12.23 -2.11 -28.32
CA GLN A 376 -12.46 -3.53 -27.99
C GLN A 376 -11.18 -4.38 -27.93
N ALA A 377 -10.17 -4.09 -28.75
CA ALA A 377 -8.88 -4.78 -28.70
C ALA A 377 -8.17 -4.54 -27.35
N HIS A 378 -8.21 -3.31 -26.84
CA HIS A 378 -7.62 -2.98 -25.54
C HIS A 378 -8.41 -3.65 -24.40
N LEU A 379 -9.74 -3.59 -24.47
CA LEU A 379 -10.62 -4.30 -23.53
C LEU A 379 -10.36 -5.81 -23.52
N GLN A 380 -10.20 -6.44 -24.69
CA GLN A 380 -9.85 -7.86 -24.82
C GLN A 380 -8.52 -8.16 -24.12
N ASN A 381 -7.50 -7.33 -24.32
CA ASN A 381 -6.20 -7.52 -23.69
C ASN A 381 -6.30 -7.51 -22.17
N LEU A 382 -7.05 -6.56 -21.59
CA LEU A 382 -7.25 -6.48 -20.13
C LEU A 382 -8.08 -7.63 -19.57
N LEU A 383 -9.07 -8.12 -20.30
CA LEU A 383 -9.87 -9.30 -19.90
C LEU A 383 -9.04 -10.60 -19.98
N THR A 384 -8.20 -10.74 -21.00
CA THR A 384 -7.30 -11.90 -21.15
C THR A 384 -6.20 -11.88 -20.09
N ALA A 385 -5.54 -10.72 -19.89
CA ALA A 385 -4.41 -10.60 -18.97
C ALA A 385 -4.83 -10.56 -17.50
N GLY A 386 -5.92 -9.85 -17.18
CA GLY A 386 -6.43 -9.70 -15.81
C GLY A 386 -7.46 -10.75 -15.40
N GLY A 387 -7.81 -11.68 -16.30
CA GLY A 387 -8.85 -12.68 -16.08
C GLY A 387 -10.26 -12.09 -15.95
N ALA A 388 -11.19 -12.94 -15.51
CA ALA A 388 -12.60 -12.59 -15.35
C ALA A 388 -12.81 -11.40 -14.37
N ILE A 389 -13.82 -10.57 -14.63
CA ILE A 389 -14.21 -9.46 -13.74
C ILE A 389 -15.53 -9.83 -13.05
N ASN A 390 -15.52 -9.90 -11.72
CA ASN A 390 -16.73 -10.10 -10.92
C ASN A 390 -17.37 -8.75 -10.57
N LEU A 391 -18.63 -8.55 -10.95
CA LEU A 391 -19.43 -7.38 -10.61
C LEU A 391 -20.38 -7.63 -9.42
N GLY A 392 -20.24 -8.76 -8.73
CA GLY A 392 -21.08 -9.18 -7.60
C GLY A 392 -22.19 -10.13 -8.00
N ASP A 393 -23.00 -9.75 -9.00
CA ASP A 393 -24.13 -10.57 -9.49
C ASP A 393 -23.93 -11.17 -10.88
N ARG A 394 -22.78 -10.88 -11.51
CA ARG A 394 -22.36 -11.46 -12.78
C ARG A 394 -20.85 -11.40 -12.92
N THR A 395 -20.32 -12.32 -13.73
CA THR A 395 -18.92 -12.36 -14.10
C THR A 395 -18.77 -12.02 -15.58
N ILE A 396 -17.82 -11.15 -15.90
CA ILE A 396 -17.51 -10.71 -17.26
C ILE A 396 -16.21 -11.40 -17.71
N THR A 397 -16.32 -12.24 -18.73
CA THR A 397 -15.20 -13.01 -19.30
C THR A 397 -14.94 -12.65 -20.76
N THR A 398 -15.87 -11.98 -21.45
CA THR A 398 -15.71 -11.63 -22.87
C THR A 398 -16.01 -10.15 -23.14
N VAL A 399 -15.49 -9.66 -24.27
CA VAL A 399 -15.76 -8.30 -24.76
C VAL A 399 -17.25 -8.09 -24.99
N GLU A 400 -17.97 -9.06 -25.55
CA GLU A 400 -19.41 -8.96 -25.82
C GLU A 400 -20.21 -8.75 -24.53
N GLN A 401 -19.86 -9.46 -23.47
CA GLN A 401 -20.49 -9.31 -22.16
C GLN A 401 -20.21 -7.92 -21.56
N ALA A 402 -18.97 -7.43 -21.67
CA ALA A 402 -18.59 -6.09 -21.22
C ALA A 402 -19.37 -5.00 -21.98
N LEU A 403 -19.45 -5.11 -23.31
CA LEU A 403 -20.21 -4.19 -24.16
C LEU A 403 -21.71 -4.22 -23.84
N ALA A 404 -22.27 -5.39 -23.52
CA ALA A 404 -23.67 -5.50 -23.09
C ALA A 404 -23.92 -4.75 -21.78
N VAL A 405 -23.00 -4.83 -20.81
CA VAL A 405 -23.08 -4.06 -19.56
C VAL A 405 -22.99 -2.55 -19.83
N PHE A 406 -22.05 -2.12 -20.68
CA PHE A 406 -21.87 -0.70 -20.99
C PHE A 406 -23.04 -0.07 -21.77
N LYS A 407 -23.79 -0.85 -22.55
CA LYS A 407 -25.02 -0.37 -23.22
C LYS A 407 -26.09 0.07 -22.22
N SER A 408 -26.08 -0.49 -21.01
CA SER A 408 -27.06 -0.18 -19.97
C SER A 408 -26.64 0.94 -19.02
N ALA A 409 -25.58 1.69 -19.34
CA ALA A 409 -25.09 2.83 -18.52
C ALA A 409 -26.14 3.94 -18.29
N SER A 410 -27.17 4.01 -19.13
CA SER A 410 -28.28 4.97 -19.03
C SER A 410 -29.64 4.25 -18.88
N ALA A 411 -29.66 3.01 -18.40
CA ALA A 411 -30.88 2.25 -18.17
C ALA A 411 -31.76 2.91 -17.08
N LYS A 412 -33.02 2.49 -16.97
CA LYS A 412 -33.90 2.94 -15.87
C LYS A 412 -33.59 2.25 -14.54
N ASP A 413 -33.08 1.03 -14.60
CA ASP A 413 -32.65 0.25 -13.43
C ASP A 413 -31.30 0.77 -12.93
N ALA A 414 -31.24 1.22 -11.67
CA ALA A 414 -30.02 1.75 -11.09
C ALA A 414 -28.92 0.68 -10.94
N ARG A 415 -29.26 -0.62 -10.88
CA ARG A 415 -28.25 -1.70 -10.90
C ARG A 415 -27.50 -1.74 -12.22
N ASP A 416 -28.21 -1.57 -13.33
CA ASP A 416 -27.61 -1.60 -14.67
C ASP A 416 -26.66 -0.41 -14.87
N MET A 417 -27.06 0.78 -14.41
CA MET A 417 -26.20 1.96 -14.39
C MET A 417 -24.96 1.73 -13.52
N LEU A 418 -25.15 1.18 -12.31
CA LEU A 418 -24.06 0.88 -11.37
C LEU A 418 -23.07 -0.13 -11.95
N ARG A 419 -23.55 -1.22 -12.57
CA ARG A 419 -22.68 -2.22 -13.22
C ARG A 419 -21.81 -1.60 -14.30
N ALA A 420 -22.38 -0.72 -15.13
CA ALA A 420 -21.63 -0.07 -16.20
C ALA A 420 -20.49 0.80 -15.65
N GLN A 421 -20.76 1.59 -14.61
CA GLN A 421 -19.73 2.42 -13.98
C GLN A 421 -18.70 1.59 -13.23
N LEU A 422 -19.12 0.56 -12.49
CA LEU A 422 -18.23 -0.34 -11.78
C LEU A 422 -17.27 -1.06 -12.74
N LEU A 423 -17.79 -1.56 -13.86
CA LEU A 423 -16.96 -2.21 -14.88
C LEU A 423 -15.93 -1.24 -15.47
N GLY A 424 -16.33 0.00 -15.77
CA GLY A 424 -15.42 1.04 -16.24
C GLY A 424 -14.31 1.34 -15.25
N THR A 425 -14.66 1.46 -13.96
CA THR A 425 -13.69 1.72 -12.89
C THR A 425 -12.70 0.58 -12.72
N ILE A 426 -13.17 -0.68 -12.70
CA ILE A 426 -12.28 -1.85 -12.58
C ILE A 426 -11.30 -1.92 -13.76
N LEU A 427 -11.76 -1.61 -14.97
CA LEU A 427 -10.88 -1.57 -16.15
C LEU A 427 -9.85 -0.46 -16.08
N ASN A 428 -10.21 0.74 -15.60
CA ASN A 428 -9.27 1.83 -15.38
C ASN A 428 -8.20 1.46 -14.36
N LEU A 429 -8.60 0.86 -13.23
CA LEU A 429 -7.64 0.37 -12.22
C LEU A 429 -6.72 -0.70 -12.81
N ARG A 430 -7.24 -1.64 -13.61
CA ARG A 430 -6.41 -2.65 -14.32
C ARG A 430 -5.51 -2.04 -15.40
N ASN A 431 -5.91 -0.91 -15.97
CA ASN A 431 -5.12 -0.14 -16.92
C ASN A 431 -4.04 0.73 -16.25
N GLY A 432 -3.92 0.66 -14.92
CA GLY A 432 -2.90 1.40 -14.17
C GLY A 432 -3.28 2.84 -13.83
N SER A 433 -4.58 3.16 -13.79
CA SER A 433 -5.04 4.45 -13.28
C SER A 433 -4.87 4.57 -11.77
N ASP A 434 -4.50 5.77 -11.32
CA ASP A 434 -4.36 6.07 -9.90
C ASP A 434 -5.75 6.02 -9.22
N PRO A 435 -5.95 5.18 -8.18
CA PRO A 435 -7.22 5.08 -7.46
C PRO A 435 -7.66 6.39 -6.79
N PHE A 436 -6.80 7.42 -6.72
CA PHE A 436 -7.08 8.70 -6.09
C PHE A 436 -7.45 9.83 -7.06
N GLU A 437 -7.58 9.59 -8.38
CA GLU A 437 -7.79 10.70 -9.35
C GLU A 437 -9.04 11.55 -9.13
N ALA A 438 -10.06 11.01 -8.48
CA ALA A 438 -11.24 11.79 -8.10
C ALA A 438 -11.07 12.57 -6.78
N GLY A 439 -9.84 12.74 -6.29
CA GLY A 439 -9.53 13.34 -4.99
C GLY A 439 -9.80 12.45 -3.77
N ALA A 440 -10.21 11.19 -3.98
CA ALA A 440 -10.45 10.20 -2.94
C ALA A 440 -10.23 8.78 -3.46
N ASP A 441 -9.83 7.86 -2.59
CA ASP A 441 -9.64 6.44 -2.95
C ASP A 441 -10.97 5.82 -3.44
N ILE A 442 -10.98 5.35 -4.69
CA ILE A 442 -12.17 4.75 -5.30
C ILE A 442 -12.42 3.30 -4.84
N ARG A 443 -11.43 2.60 -4.30
CA ARG A 443 -11.50 1.16 -3.99
C ARG A 443 -12.59 0.78 -2.99
N PRO A 444 -12.85 1.54 -1.90
CA PRO A 444 -14.00 1.28 -1.03
C PRO A 444 -15.34 1.35 -1.77
N THR A 445 -15.49 2.27 -2.73
CA THR A 445 -16.71 2.40 -3.54
C THR A 445 -16.88 1.21 -4.49
N VAL A 446 -15.78 0.72 -5.08
CA VAL A 446 -15.78 -0.52 -5.89
C VAL A 446 -16.28 -1.70 -5.06
N SER A 447 -15.72 -1.91 -3.87
CA SER A 447 -16.13 -3.00 -2.96
C SER A 447 -17.60 -2.90 -2.56
N ALA A 448 -18.06 -1.71 -2.15
CA ALA A 448 -19.46 -1.48 -1.78
C ALA A 448 -20.42 -1.72 -2.95
N SER A 449 -20.01 -1.39 -4.18
CA SER A 449 -20.80 -1.60 -5.40
C SER A 449 -20.94 -3.08 -5.75
N ILE A 450 -19.86 -3.86 -5.62
CA ILE A 450 -19.89 -5.32 -5.80
C ILE A 450 -20.86 -5.95 -4.80
N GLN A 451 -20.75 -5.59 -3.51
CA GLN A 451 -21.64 -6.10 -2.46
C GLN A 451 -23.10 -5.70 -2.69
N PHE A 452 -23.35 -4.45 -3.09
CA PHE A 452 -24.68 -3.97 -3.43
C PHE A 452 -25.30 -4.83 -4.55
N LEU A 453 -24.56 -5.05 -5.64
CA LEU A 453 -25.04 -5.84 -6.77
C LEU A 453 -25.29 -7.30 -6.39
N ALA A 454 -24.37 -7.91 -5.63
CA ALA A 454 -24.51 -9.29 -5.16
C ALA A 454 -25.78 -9.54 -4.33
N THR A 455 -26.23 -8.53 -3.57
CA THR A 455 -27.38 -8.64 -2.65
C THR A 455 -28.71 -8.22 -3.27
N HIS A 456 -28.70 -7.50 -4.39
CA HIS A 456 -29.91 -7.00 -5.04
C HIS A 456 -30.11 -7.75 -6.34
N ASN A 457 -30.89 -8.85 -6.35
CA ASN A 457 -31.13 -9.64 -7.55
C ASN A 457 -32.37 -9.19 -8.36
N THR A 458 -33.23 -8.32 -7.81
CA THR A 458 -34.38 -7.70 -8.49
C THR A 458 -34.06 -6.29 -9.03
N PRO A 459 -34.83 -5.76 -10.00
CA PRO A 459 -34.60 -4.41 -10.51
C PRO A 459 -34.66 -3.34 -9.41
N VAL A 460 -33.74 -2.37 -9.46
CA VAL A 460 -33.70 -1.20 -8.56
C VAL A 460 -34.19 0.02 -9.33
N ASP A 461 -35.49 0.00 -9.62
CA ASP A 461 -36.17 1.06 -10.35
C ASP A 461 -36.53 2.27 -9.46
N GLY A 462 -37.20 3.27 -10.05
CA GLY A 462 -37.60 4.52 -9.38
C GLY A 462 -38.37 4.38 -8.07
N LYS A 463 -38.98 3.22 -7.80
CA LYS A 463 -39.76 2.96 -6.58
C LYS A 463 -39.00 2.11 -5.56
N HIS A 464 -37.86 1.54 -5.93
CA HIS A 464 -37.07 0.70 -5.04
C HIS A 464 -36.44 1.55 -3.93
N LYS A 465 -36.60 1.12 -2.67
CA LYS A 465 -36.10 1.85 -1.48
C LYS A 465 -34.59 2.09 -1.52
N ASP A 466 -33.83 1.14 -2.06
CA ASP A 466 -32.37 1.20 -2.12
C ASP A 466 -31.84 1.90 -3.39
N ARG A 467 -32.72 2.49 -4.22
CA ARG A 467 -32.29 3.21 -5.44
C ARG A 467 -31.35 4.36 -5.12
N ALA A 468 -31.62 5.11 -4.07
CA ALA A 468 -30.77 6.25 -3.69
C ALA A 468 -29.33 5.81 -3.41
N GLN A 469 -29.14 4.66 -2.73
CA GLN A 469 -27.82 4.09 -2.48
C GLN A 469 -27.13 3.65 -3.78
N ALA A 470 -27.85 2.96 -4.68
CA ALA A 470 -27.30 2.53 -5.97
C ALA A 470 -26.81 3.73 -6.81
N ILE A 471 -27.62 4.79 -6.86
CA ILE A 471 -27.28 6.02 -7.59
C ILE A 471 -26.07 6.72 -6.95
N ALA A 472 -26.01 6.83 -5.61
CA ALA A 472 -24.87 7.44 -4.93
C ALA A 472 -23.54 6.69 -5.20
N LEU A 473 -23.57 5.35 -5.22
CA LEU A 473 -22.41 4.54 -5.60
C LEU A 473 -22.04 4.74 -7.07
N LYS A 474 -23.04 4.72 -7.96
CA LYS A 474 -22.88 4.95 -9.40
C LYS A 474 -22.23 6.30 -9.67
N ASP A 475 -22.63 7.36 -8.97
CA ASP A 475 -22.16 8.73 -9.23
C ASP A 475 -20.71 8.92 -8.77
N LYS A 476 -20.29 8.27 -7.68
CA LYS A 476 -18.87 8.24 -7.27
C LYS A 476 -17.97 7.54 -8.29
N LEU A 477 -18.41 6.40 -8.81
CA LEU A 477 -17.68 5.66 -9.85
C LEU A 477 -17.64 6.43 -11.17
N ASP A 478 -18.73 7.09 -11.53
CA ASP A 478 -18.81 7.96 -12.71
C ASP A 478 -17.86 9.17 -12.58
N ALA A 479 -17.83 9.83 -11.42
CA ALA A 479 -16.88 10.92 -11.17
C ALA A 479 -15.43 10.46 -11.38
N TYR A 480 -15.06 9.29 -10.86
CA TYR A 480 -13.75 8.69 -11.08
C TYR A 480 -13.47 8.36 -12.55
N ASN A 481 -14.42 7.72 -13.25
CA ASN A 481 -14.26 7.33 -14.65
C ASN A 481 -14.11 8.53 -15.61
N ASN A 482 -14.47 9.73 -15.16
CA ASN A 482 -14.35 10.96 -15.92
C ASN A 482 -13.34 11.96 -15.32
N ALA A 483 -12.58 11.60 -14.27
CA ALA A 483 -11.69 12.54 -13.59
C ALA A 483 -10.45 12.95 -14.43
N GLY A 484 -10.05 12.12 -15.39
CA GLY A 484 -8.89 12.36 -16.26
C GLY A 484 -9.18 13.09 -17.57
N HIS A 485 -10.39 13.63 -17.74
CA HIS A 485 -10.92 14.25 -18.95
C HIS A 485 -11.65 15.55 -18.62
#